data_AF-A0A1Q7MZK9-F1
#
_entry.id   AF-A0A1Q7MZK9-F1
#
_cell.length_a   1.000
_cell.length_b   1.000
_cell.length_c   1.000
_cell.angle_alpha   90.00
_cell.angle_beta   90.00
_cell.angle_gamma   90.00
#
_symmetry.space_group_name_H-M   'P 1'
#
loop_
_entity.id
_entity.type
_entity.pdbx_description
1 polymer ?
#
loop_
_entity_poly.entity_id
_entity_poly.type
_entity_poly.pdbx_seq_one_letter_code
_entity_poly.pdbx_strand_id
1 'polypeptide(L)'
;MANHFSALKRARQTEKRTVRNRNNRSRLRGALRELRESLAKGDKKSAEQVFRETVSALDKAIQKGVIHENTASRYKSRLRVRVNALK
;
A
#
# COMPACT_ATOMS: atom_id res chain seq x y z
N MET A 1 21.76 24.45 2.45
CA MET A 1 21.08 25.25 1.40
C MET A 1 21.38 24.64 0.02
N ALA A 2 20.44 24.71 -0.93
CA ALA A 2 20.68 24.25 -2.30
C ALA A 2 21.44 25.33 -3.07
N ASN A 3 22.76 25.38 -2.89
CA ASN A 3 23.61 26.47 -3.40
C ASN A 3 23.85 26.42 -4.92
N HIS A 4 23.41 25.35 -5.60
CA HIS A 4 23.56 25.17 -7.04
C HIS A 4 22.19 25.09 -7.71
N PHE A 5 22.02 25.67 -8.91
CA PHE A 5 20.75 25.68 -9.65
C PHE A 5 20.16 24.28 -9.87
N SER A 6 21.02 23.28 -10.11
CA SER A 6 20.57 21.89 -10.24
C SER A 6 20.02 21.33 -8.93
N ALA A 7 20.58 21.70 -7.78
CA ALA A 7 20.11 21.29 -6.47
C ALA A 7 18.74 21.91 -6.16
N LEU A 8 18.53 23.18 -6.50
CA LEU A 8 17.24 23.87 -6.33
C LEU A 8 16.14 23.24 -7.21
N LYS A 9 16.50 22.82 -8.44
CA LYS A 9 15.60 22.02 -9.29
C LYS A 9 15.26 20.66 -8.67
N ARG A 10 16.26 19.95 -8.12
CA ARG A 10 16.03 18.65 -7.45
C ARG A 10 15.14 18.79 -6.23
N ALA A 11 15.31 19.82 -5.42
CA ALA A 11 14.44 20.11 -4.25
C ALA A 11 12.97 20.23 -4.67
N ARG A 12 12.66 21.05 -5.68
CA ARG A 12 11.29 21.21 -6.21
C ARG A 12 10.72 19.90 -6.77
N GLN A 13 11.53 19.07 -7.41
CA GLN A 13 11.09 17.76 -7.90
C GLN A 13 10.79 16.78 -6.76
N THR A 14 11.62 16.78 -5.71
CA THR A 14 11.46 15.92 -4.54
C THR A 14 10.17 16.21 -3.79
N GLU A 15 9.78 17.47 -3.62
CA GLU A 15 8.51 17.83 -2.99
C GLU A 15 7.31 17.23 -3.74
N LYS A 16 7.25 17.43 -5.05
CA LYS A 16 6.19 16.89 -5.91
C LYS A 16 6.11 15.36 -5.85
N ARG A 17 7.26 14.68 -5.88
CA ARG A 17 7.35 13.21 -5.76
C ARG A 17 6.93 12.73 -4.38
N THR A 18 7.35 13.43 -3.33
CA THR A 18 7.00 13.12 -1.94
C THR A 18 5.50 13.18 -1.71
N VAL A 19 4.83 14.23 -2.19
CA VAL A 19 3.36 14.36 -2.06
C VAL A 19 2.64 13.21 -2.79
N ARG A 20 3.03 12.90 -4.03
CA ARG A 20 2.45 11.78 -4.79
C ARG A 20 2.63 10.43 -4.08
N ASN A 21 3.84 10.17 -3.58
CA ASN A 21 4.15 8.93 -2.89
C ASN A 21 3.45 8.82 -1.54
N ARG A 22 3.30 9.94 -0.82
CA ARG A 22 2.52 10.02 0.41
C ARG A 22 1.07 9.61 0.16
N ASN A 23 0.42 10.16 -0.86
CA ASN A 23 -0.97 9.85 -1.19
C ASN A 23 -1.15 8.37 -1.56
N ASN A 24 -0.27 7.82 -2.40
CA ASN A 24 -0.32 6.40 -2.76
C ASN A 24 -0.10 5.49 -1.53
N ARG A 25 0.85 5.83 -0.66
CA ARG A 25 1.13 5.08 0.56
C ARG A 25 -0.03 5.14 1.56
N SER A 26 -0.68 6.30 1.70
CA SER A 26 -1.86 6.45 2.56
C SER A 26 -3.03 5.59 2.07
N ARG A 27 -3.31 5.58 0.75
CA ARG A 27 -4.34 4.72 0.16
C ARG A 27 -4.08 3.24 0.44
N LEU A 28 -2.84 2.78 0.26
CA LEU A 28 -2.44 1.40 0.56
C LEU A 28 -2.65 1.08 2.05
N ARG A 29 -2.26 1.98 2.95
CA ARG A 29 -2.46 1.80 4.39
C ARG A 29 -3.93 1.77 4.79
N GLY A 30 -4.78 2.53 4.10
CA GLY A 30 -6.24 2.48 4.26
C GLY A 30 -6.81 1.09 3.95
N ALA A 31 -6.53 0.56 2.76
CA ALA A 31 -6.98 -0.78 2.37
C ALA A 31 -6.49 -1.87 3.35
N LEU A 32 -5.23 -1.78 3.78
CA LEU A 32 -4.67 -2.70 4.79
C LEU A 32 -5.34 -2.58 6.17
N ARG A 33 -5.88 -1.41 6.52
CA ARG A 33 -6.60 -1.19 7.77
C ARG A 33 -8.01 -1.78 7.66
N GLU A 34 -8.73 -1.50 6.58
CA GLU A 34 -10.06 -2.03 6.30
C GLU A 34 -10.07 -3.56 6.34
N LEU A 35 -9.07 -4.21 5.73
CA LEU A 35 -8.93 -5.66 5.80
C LEU A 35 -8.68 -6.17 7.22
N ARG A 36 -7.88 -5.46 8.03
CA ARG A 36 -7.68 -5.87 9.43
C ARG A 36 -8.96 -5.72 10.26
N GLU A 37 -9.74 -4.69 10.00
CA GLU A 37 -11.03 -4.47 10.65
C GLU A 37 -12.06 -5.53 10.22
N SER A 38 -12.09 -5.93 8.94
CA SER A 38 -12.96 -7.01 8.47
C SER A 38 -12.56 -8.36 9.08
N LEU A 39 -11.26 -8.64 9.19
CA LEU A 39 -10.75 -9.84 9.85
C LEU A 39 -11.14 -9.89 11.33
N ALA A 40 -11.14 -8.76 12.02
CA ALA A 40 -11.54 -8.68 13.43
C ALA A 40 -13.05 -8.92 13.64
N LYS A 41 -13.87 -8.56 12.64
CA LYS A 41 -15.33 -8.79 12.67
C LYS A 41 -15.72 -10.26 12.39
N GLY A 42 -14.82 -11.06 11.84
CA GLY A 42 -15.01 -12.51 11.67
C GLY A 42 -15.91 -12.94 10.51
N ASP A 43 -16.36 -12.02 9.66
CA ASP A 43 -17.16 -12.37 8.48
C ASP A 43 -16.26 -12.71 7.28
N LYS A 44 -16.27 -13.99 6.90
CA LYS A 44 -15.41 -14.54 5.85
C LYS A 44 -15.73 -14.01 4.47
N LYS A 45 -17.01 -13.83 4.12
CA LYS A 45 -17.40 -13.41 2.76
C LYS A 45 -16.95 -11.97 2.49
N SER A 46 -17.19 -11.07 3.45
CA SER A 46 -16.70 -9.70 3.34
C SER A 46 -15.18 -9.61 3.42
N ALA A 47 -14.52 -10.42 4.26
CA ALA A 47 -13.06 -10.47 4.30
C ALA A 47 -12.43 -10.91 2.97
N GLU A 48 -13.03 -11.86 2.25
CA GLU A 48 -12.54 -12.27 0.93
C GLU A 48 -12.70 -11.18 -0.13
N GLN A 49 -13.80 -10.43 -0.11
CA GLN A 49 -14.02 -9.31 -1.02
C GLN A 49 -12.99 -8.19 -0.77
N VAL A 50 -12.85 -7.75 0.48
CA VAL A 50 -11.88 -6.73 0.88
C VAL A 50 -10.44 -7.19 0.61
N PHE A 51 -10.16 -8.48 0.73
CA PHE A 51 -8.86 -9.05 0.37
C PHE A 51 -8.53 -8.87 -1.12
N ARG A 52 -9.49 -9.14 -2.02
CA ARG A 52 -9.28 -8.95 -3.48
C ARG A 52 -8.98 -7.49 -3.81
N GLU A 53 -9.69 -6.56 -3.20
CA GLU A 53 -9.46 -5.12 -3.35
C GLU A 53 -8.08 -4.70 -2.82
N THR A 54 -7.69 -5.24 -1.66
CA THR A 54 -6.38 -5.01 -1.06
C THR A 54 -5.24 -5.53 -1.93
N VAL A 55 -5.42 -6.69 -2.57
CA VAL A 55 -4.44 -7.25 -3.53
C VAL A 55 -4.29 -6.34 -4.73
N SER A 56 -5.40 -5.85 -5.31
CA SER A 56 -5.35 -4.88 -6.42
C SER A 56 -4.62 -3.60 -6.03
N ALA A 57 -4.84 -3.10 -4.81
CA ALA A 57 -4.16 -1.91 -4.30
C ALA A 57 -2.65 -2.14 -4.11
N LEU A 58 -2.23 -3.33 -3.64
CA LEU A 58 -0.82 -3.72 -3.54
C LEU A 58 -0.15 -3.75 -4.92
N ASP A 59 -0.80 -4.34 -5.92
CA ASP A 59 -0.23 -4.44 -7.27
C ASP A 59 -0.08 -3.07 -7.95
N LYS A 60 -1.08 -2.19 -7.79
CA LYS A 60 -0.97 -0.80 -8.23
C LYS A 60 0.14 -0.03 -7.50
N ALA A 61 0.45 -0.38 -6.26
CA ALA A 61 1.52 0.25 -5.50
C ALA A 61 2.92 -0.22 -5.94
N ILE A 62 3.04 -1.48 -6.38
CA ILE A 62 4.25 -2.01 -7.03
C ILE A 62 4.49 -1.27 -8.35
N GLN A 63 3.48 -1.20 -9.22
CA GLN A 63 3.60 -0.54 -10.53
C GLN A 63 4.02 0.93 -10.41
N LYS A 64 3.58 1.61 -9.35
CA LYS A 64 3.95 3.00 -9.05
C LYS A 64 5.28 3.16 -8.32
N GLY A 65 5.98 2.08 -8.00
CA GLY A 65 7.27 2.09 -7.29
C GLY A 65 7.19 2.56 -5.83
N VAL A 66 6.01 2.46 -5.20
CA VAL A 66 5.79 2.95 -3.82
C VAL A 66 6.27 1.93 -2.79
N ILE A 67 6.18 0.65 -3.14
CA ILE A 67 6.67 -0.50 -2.37
C ILE A 67 7.39 -1.45 -3.31
N HIS A 68 8.34 -2.21 -2.76
CA HIS A 68 9.03 -3.27 -3.49
C HIS A 68 8.15 -4.52 -3.63
N GLU A 69 8.35 -5.28 -4.70
CA GLU A 69 7.64 -6.54 -4.99
C GLU A 69 7.70 -7.53 -3.82
N ASN A 70 8.90 -7.84 -3.31
CA ASN A 70 9.09 -8.67 -2.11
C ASN A 70 8.25 -8.24 -0.89
N THR A 71 8.08 -6.93 -0.69
CA THR A 71 7.26 -6.41 0.40
C THR A 71 5.77 -6.65 0.12
N ALA A 72 5.32 -6.46 -1.12
CA ALA A 72 3.96 -6.79 -1.51
C ALA A 72 3.68 -8.30 -1.40
N SER A 73 4.58 -9.16 -1.89
CA SER A 73 4.46 -10.62 -1.80
C SER A 73 4.35 -11.10 -0.36
N ARG A 74 5.15 -10.54 0.55
CA ARG A 74 5.07 -10.81 1.99
C ARG A 74 3.72 -10.38 2.59
N TYR A 75 3.17 -9.24 2.19
CA TYR A 75 1.83 -8.83 2.62
C TYR A 75 0.76 -9.78 2.10
N LYS A 76 0.76 -10.11 0.80
CA LYS A 76 -0.21 -11.03 0.20
C LYS A 76 -0.22 -12.39 0.92
N SER A 77 0.97 -12.98 1.12
CA SER A 77 1.12 -14.26 1.82
C SER A 77 0.54 -14.22 3.24
N ARG A 78 0.96 -13.24 4.05
CA ARG A 78 0.52 -13.12 5.45
C ARG A 78 -0.99 -12.87 5.57
N LEU A 79 -1.54 -12.03 4.70
CA LEU A 79 -2.97 -11.71 4.72
C LEU A 79 -3.82 -12.89 4.24
N ARG A 80 -3.37 -13.63 3.22
CA ARG A 80 -4.05 -14.84 2.74
C ARG A 80 -4.18 -15.89 3.84
N VAL A 81 -3.10 -16.14 4.59
CA VAL A 81 -3.11 -17.08 5.72
C VAL A 81 -4.15 -16.68 6.77
N ARG A 82 -4.26 -15.39 7.08
CA ARG A 82 -5.24 -14.88 8.06
C ARG A 82 -6.68 -14.99 7.59
N VAL A 83 -6.95 -14.68 6.32
CA VAL A 83 -8.29 -14.86 5.74
C VAL A 83 -8.69 -16.32 5.73
N ASN A 84 -7.77 -17.23 5.37
CA ASN A 84 -8.03 -18.67 5.36
C ASN A 84 -8.23 -19.26 6.77
N ALA A 85 -7.65 -18.64 7.81
CA ALA A 85 -7.85 -19.06 9.19
C ALA A 85 -9.24 -18.72 9.74
N LEU A 86 -9.98 -17.81 9.10
CA LEU A 86 -11.39 -17.59 9.38
C LEU A 86 -12.20 -18.75 8.79
N LYS A 87 -12.90 -19.49 9.66
CA LYS A 87 -13.75 -20.61 9.27
C LYS A 87 -15.00 -20.12 8.54
#